data_AF-A0A497JUT6-F1
#
_entry.id   AF-A0A497JUT6-F1
#
_cell.length_a   1.000
_cell.length_b   1.000
_cell.length_c   1.000
_cell.angle_alpha   90.00
_cell.angle_beta   90.00
_cell.angle_gamma   90.00
#
_symmetry.space_group_name_H-M   'P 1'
#
loop_
_entity.id
_entity.type
_entity.pdbx_description
1 polymer ?
#
loop_
_entity_poly.entity_id
_entity_poly.type
_entity_poly.pdbx_seq_one_letter_code
_entity_poly.pdbx_strand_id
1 'polypeptide(L)'
;GLPKKKAEQVSEAAEASIGADLYEGDLERIREFCDCIVRLYALRDELERYLRSLMEEVAPNLYAITGATLGARLIALAGGLGNLSKMPASTIQVLGAEKALFRSLRTGSRPPKHGVIFQHRFLHESKRWQRGKVARVLAGKIAIAARIDAYSGRYMGDRLRRDLEEKVKEIKEKYPKPRRETKVKVRAKGRRRRTAGGRSHKRGG
;
A
#
# COMPACT_ATOMS: atom_id res chain seq x y z
N GLY A 1 24.29 -17.98 -0.63
CA GLY A 1 25.26 -17.86 0.48
C GLY A 1 25.33 -16.42 0.96
N LEU A 2 25.92 -16.20 2.14
CA LEU A 2 26.14 -14.86 2.70
C LEU A 2 27.15 -14.06 1.84
N PRO A 3 26.98 -12.73 1.66
CA PRO A 3 27.97 -11.89 0.98
C PRO A 3 29.33 -11.93 1.67
N LYS A 4 30.44 -11.94 0.90
CA LYS A 4 31.83 -12.09 1.41
C LYS A 4 32.14 -11.18 2.60
N LYS A 5 31.79 -9.89 2.49
CA LYS A 5 31.99 -8.89 3.55
C LYS A 5 31.22 -9.20 4.85
N LYS A 6 30.03 -9.80 4.76
CA LYS A 6 29.27 -10.23 5.94
C LYS A 6 29.84 -11.50 6.56
N ALA A 7 30.35 -12.42 5.73
CA ALA A 7 30.99 -13.63 6.22
C ALA A 7 32.28 -13.30 6.99
N GLU A 8 33.11 -12.38 6.46
CA GLU A 8 34.31 -11.85 7.15
C GLU A 8 33.95 -11.22 8.50
N GLN A 9 32.91 -10.37 8.55
CA GLN A 9 32.43 -9.76 9.80
C GLN A 9 31.96 -10.79 10.84
N VAL A 10 31.29 -11.85 10.40
CA VAL A 10 30.84 -12.92 11.30
C VAL A 10 32.03 -13.72 11.81
N SER A 11 33.04 -13.97 10.98
CA SER A 11 34.27 -14.68 11.37
C SER A 11 35.06 -13.88 12.41
N GLU A 12 35.32 -12.60 12.15
CA GLU A 12 36.02 -11.71 13.09
C GLU A 12 35.29 -11.60 14.43
N ALA A 13 33.96 -11.48 14.40
CA ALA A 13 33.14 -11.43 15.61
C ALA A 13 33.13 -12.75 16.39
N ALA A 14 33.24 -13.90 15.70
CA ALA A 14 33.34 -15.20 16.33
C ALA A 14 34.71 -15.39 17.01
N GLU A 15 35.79 -14.97 16.37
CA GLU A 15 37.16 -15.05 16.91
C GLU A 15 37.38 -14.15 18.12
N ALA A 16 36.76 -12.96 18.13
CA ALA A 16 36.86 -12.00 19.24
C ALA A 16 35.86 -12.27 20.39
N SER A 17 34.98 -13.27 20.26
CA SER A 17 33.95 -13.56 21.25
C SER A 17 34.50 -14.35 22.43
N ILE A 18 34.23 -13.88 23.65
CA ILE A 18 34.53 -14.61 24.90
C ILE A 18 33.69 -15.90 25.00
N GLY A 19 32.53 -15.95 24.34
CA GLY A 19 31.71 -17.15 24.21
C GLY A 19 31.06 -17.66 25.50
N ALA A 20 30.33 -18.77 25.37
CA ALA A 20 29.84 -19.64 26.43
C ALA A 20 29.46 -20.99 25.79
N ASP A 21 29.72 -22.10 26.47
CA ASP A 21 29.35 -23.42 25.95
C ASP A 21 27.84 -23.57 25.89
N LEU A 22 27.34 -24.03 24.75
CA LEU A 22 25.93 -24.38 24.58
C LEU A 22 25.75 -25.85 24.91
N TYR A 23 24.85 -26.15 25.85
CA TYR A 23 24.48 -27.54 26.16
C TYR A 23 23.82 -28.19 24.93
N GLU A 24 24.02 -29.51 24.76
CA GLU A 24 23.46 -30.23 23.62
C GLU A 24 21.93 -30.11 23.52
N GLY A 25 21.24 -30.11 24.65
CA GLY A 25 19.80 -29.89 24.71
C GLY A 25 19.38 -28.51 24.20
N ASP A 26 20.16 -27.46 24.49
CA ASP A 26 19.88 -26.10 24.00
C ASP A 26 20.15 -25.99 22.50
N LEU A 27 21.23 -26.60 22.02
CA LEU A 27 21.55 -26.67 20.59
C LEU A 27 20.45 -27.38 19.79
N GLU A 28 19.88 -28.46 20.33
CA GLU A 28 18.77 -29.16 19.71
C GLU A 28 17.54 -28.25 19.57
N ARG A 29 17.15 -27.52 20.64
CA ARG A 29 16.04 -26.56 20.58
C ARG A 29 16.27 -25.43 19.59
N ILE A 30 17.49 -24.89 19.54
CA ILE A 30 17.85 -23.84 18.59
C ILE A 30 17.74 -24.36 17.15
N ARG A 31 18.20 -25.58 16.89
CA ARG A 31 18.09 -26.23 15.56
C ARG A 31 16.63 -26.46 15.17
N GLU A 32 15.81 -27.01 16.06
CA GLU A 32 14.36 -27.19 15.84
C GLU A 32 13.67 -25.87 15.45
N PHE A 33 14.01 -24.79 16.15
CA PHE A 33 13.46 -23.46 15.85
C PHE A 33 13.93 -22.93 14.50
N CYS A 34 15.21 -23.07 14.18
CA CYS A 34 15.76 -22.72 12.85
C CYS A 34 15.06 -23.51 11.74
N ASP A 35 14.83 -24.80 11.91
CA ASP A 35 14.12 -25.64 10.95
C ASP A 35 12.65 -25.22 10.79
N CYS A 36 11.99 -24.81 11.86
CA CYS A 36 10.66 -24.19 11.78
C CYS A 36 10.69 -22.93 10.91
N ILE A 37 11.67 -22.04 11.11
CA ILE A 37 11.81 -20.82 10.31
C ILE A 37 12.05 -21.15 8.83
N VAL A 38 12.94 -22.10 8.52
CA VAL A 38 13.21 -22.53 7.14
C VAL A 38 11.95 -23.08 6.49
N ARG A 39 11.18 -23.92 7.20
CA ARG A 39 9.89 -24.43 6.72
C ARG A 39 8.87 -23.32 6.46
N LEU A 40 8.80 -22.29 7.31
CA LEU A 40 7.92 -21.13 7.09
C LEU A 40 8.29 -20.36 5.83
N TYR A 41 9.59 -20.20 5.55
CA TYR A 41 10.04 -19.58 4.29
C TYR A 41 9.67 -20.42 3.07
N ALA A 42 9.86 -21.75 3.14
CA ALA A 42 9.47 -22.65 2.06
C ALA A 42 7.96 -22.59 1.77
N LEU A 43 7.14 -22.62 2.82
CA LEU A 43 5.68 -22.50 2.71
C LEU A 43 5.25 -21.15 2.13
N ARG A 44 5.89 -20.05 2.56
CA ARG A 44 5.62 -18.72 1.99
C ARG A 44 5.87 -18.71 0.48
N ASP A 45 6.99 -19.28 0.04
CA ASP A 45 7.35 -19.30 -1.38
C ASP A 45 6.39 -20.20 -2.19
N GLU A 46 5.90 -21.29 -1.61
CA GLU A 46 4.85 -22.13 -2.20
C GLU A 46 3.53 -21.37 -2.37
N LEU A 47 3.07 -20.69 -1.31
CA LEU A 47 1.86 -19.88 -1.34
C LEU A 47 1.96 -18.71 -2.33
N GLU A 48 3.13 -18.09 -2.48
CA GLU A 48 3.35 -17.04 -3.48
C GLU A 48 3.24 -17.59 -4.92
N ARG A 49 3.74 -18.80 -5.19
CA ARG A 49 3.59 -19.45 -6.50
C ARG A 49 2.14 -19.80 -6.77
N TYR A 50 1.44 -20.37 -5.78
CA TYR A 50 0.02 -20.67 -5.89
C TYR A 50 -0.83 -19.41 -6.13
N LEU A 51 -0.52 -18.32 -5.41
CA LEU A 51 -1.19 -17.04 -5.61
C LEU A 51 -0.94 -16.47 -7.01
N ARG A 52 0.28 -16.65 -7.54
CA ARG A 52 0.62 -16.25 -8.90
C ARG A 52 -0.22 -16.99 -9.93
N SER A 53 -0.29 -18.32 -9.86
CA SER A 53 -1.07 -19.12 -10.83
C SER A 53 -2.55 -18.75 -10.79
N LEU A 54 -3.12 -18.57 -9.60
CA LEU A 54 -4.51 -18.13 -9.44
C LEU A 54 -4.76 -16.75 -10.05
N MET A 55 -3.84 -15.81 -9.87
CA MET A 55 -3.98 -14.47 -10.43
C MET A 55 -3.83 -14.45 -11.95
N GLU A 56 -2.97 -15.28 -12.52
CA GLU A 56 -2.83 -15.46 -13.97
C GLU A 56 -4.09 -16.08 -14.59
N GLU A 57 -4.76 -16.97 -13.88
CA GLU A 57 -6.02 -17.58 -14.32
C GLU A 57 -7.22 -16.63 -14.16
N VAL A 58 -7.40 -16.03 -12.98
CA VAL A 58 -8.61 -15.28 -12.61
C VAL A 58 -8.57 -13.83 -13.08
N ALA A 59 -7.39 -13.19 -13.04
CA ALA A 59 -7.26 -11.76 -13.32
C ALA A 59 -5.92 -11.43 -14.02
N PRO A 60 -5.69 -11.95 -15.25
CA PRO A 60 -4.42 -11.82 -15.95
C PRO A 60 -4.05 -10.36 -16.27
N ASN A 61 -5.04 -9.50 -16.56
CA ASN A 61 -4.77 -8.08 -16.83
C ASN A 61 -4.36 -7.33 -15.57
N LEU A 62 -5.04 -7.61 -14.45
CA LEU A 62 -4.72 -7.01 -13.16
C LEU A 62 -3.33 -7.47 -12.70
N TYR A 63 -3.02 -8.76 -12.84
CA TYR A 63 -1.72 -9.34 -12.55
C TYR A 63 -0.59 -8.63 -13.31
N ALA A 64 -0.76 -8.39 -14.62
CA ALA A 64 0.24 -7.72 -15.44
C ALA A 64 0.59 -6.29 -14.95
N ILE A 65 -0.34 -5.63 -14.25
CA ILE A 65 -0.14 -4.27 -13.73
C ILE A 65 0.38 -4.31 -12.30
N THR A 66 -0.23 -5.07 -11.41
CA THR A 66 0.02 -4.99 -9.95
C THR A 66 0.95 -6.07 -9.42
N GLY A 67 1.13 -7.16 -10.16
CA GLY A 67 1.64 -8.42 -9.65
C GLY A 67 0.60 -9.16 -8.79
N ALA A 68 0.95 -10.38 -8.39
CA ALA A 68 0.02 -11.30 -7.71
C ALA A 68 -0.39 -10.81 -6.31
N THR A 69 0.57 -10.43 -5.47
CA THR A 69 0.33 -10.06 -4.07
C THR A 69 -0.54 -8.81 -3.91
N LEU A 70 -0.26 -7.74 -4.66
CA LEU A 70 -1.07 -6.53 -4.62
C LEU A 70 -2.43 -6.74 -5.31
N GLY A 71 -2.47 -7.45 -6.44
CA GLY A 71 -3.72 -7.72 -7.16
C GLY A 71 -4.71 -8.52 -6.32
N ALA A 72 -4.26 -9.62 -5.73
CA ALA A 72 -5.07 -10.43 -4.83
C ALA A 72 -5.56 -9.65 -3.61
N ARG A 73 -4.69 -8.80 -3.03
CA ARG A 73 -5.08 -7.93 -1.91
C ARG A 73 -6.18 -6.93 -2.30
N LEU A 74 -6.13 -6.37 -3.50
CA LEU A 74 -7.18 -5.47 -3.99
C LEU A 74 -8.51 -6.20 -4.18
N ILE A 75 -8.48 -7.40 -4.77
CA ILE A 75 -9.65 -8.25 -4.93
C ILE A 75 -10.26 -8.59 -3.55
N ALA A 76 -9.43 -9.00 -2.60
CA ALA A 76 -9.86 -9.35 -1.25
C ALA A 76 -10.52 -8.15 -0.53
N LEU A 77 -9.89 -6.97 -0.57
CA LEU A 77 -10.44 -5.75 0.05
C LEU A 77 -11.74 -5.28 -0.62
N ALA A 78 -11.90 -5.52 -1.91
CA ALA A 78 -13.14 -5.22 -2.62
C ALA A 78 -14.25 -6.26 -2.38
N GLY A 79 -13.93 -7.41 -1.78
CA GLY A 79 -14.86 -8.53 -1.62
C GLY A 79 -15.14 -9.25 -2.94
N GLY A 80 -14.16 -9.33 -3.84
CA GLY A 80 -14.24 -10.05 -5.12
C GLY A 80 -13.96 -9.19 -6.35
N LEU A 81 -13.60 -9.86 -7.46
CA LEU A 81 -13.22 -9.20 -8.71
C LEU A 81 -14.40 -8.42 -9.33
N GLY A 82 -15.62 -8.98 -9.26
CA GLY A 82 -16.83 -8.32 -9.74
C GLY A 82 -17.21 -7.05 -8.97
N ASN A 83 -16.83 -6.94 -7.69
CA ASN A 83 -17.00 -5.71 -6.92
C ASN A 83 -15.90 -4.72 -7.25
N LEU A 84 -14.65 -5.18 -7.37
CA LEU A 84 -13.51 -4.36 -7.76
C LEU A 84 -13.72 -3.68 -9.12
N SER A 85 -14.28 -4.40 -10.10
CA SER A 85 -14.54 -3.87 -11.45
C SER A 85 -15.57 -2.73 -11.48
N LYS A 86 -16.53 -2.75 -10.54
CA LYS A 86 -17.57 -1.72 -10.37
C LYS A 86 -17.05 -0.49 -9.62
N MET A 87 -15.98 -0.62 -8.85
CA MET A 87 -15.42 0.51 -8.10
C MET A 87 -14.88 1.60 -9.06
N PRO A 88 -15.08 2.89 -8.75
CA PRO A 88 -14.42 3.96 -9.48
C PRO A 88 -12.94 4.02 -9.12
N ALA A 89 -12.12 4.56 -10.03
CA ALA A 89 -10.68 4.69 -9.83
C ALA A 89 -10.31 5.50 -8.57
N SER A 90 -11.12 6.49 -8.18
CA SER A 90 -10.92 7.27 -6.96
C SER A 90 -11.07 6.44 -5.69
N THR A 91 -11.98 5.47 -5.66
CA THR A 91 -12.14 4.54 -4.53
C THR A 91 -10.98 3.55 -4.50
N ILE A 92 -10.63 2.96 -5.65
CA ILE A 92 -9.48 2.05 -5.76
C ILE A 92 -8.18 2.73 -5.32
N GLN A 93 -8.02 4.02 -5.63
CA GLN A 93 -6.85 4.81 -5.23
C GLN A 93 -6.63 4.79 -3.72
N VAL A 94 -7.70 4.83 -2.92
CA VAL A 94 -7.66 4.94 -1.46
C VAL A 94 -8.11 3.66 -0.74
N LEU A 95 -8.29 2.56 -1.47
CA LEU A 95 -8.71 1.26 -0.93
C LEU A 95 -7.72 0.77 0.14
N GLY A 96 -8.21 0.40 1.30
CA GLY A 96 -7.45 0.08 2.52
C GLY A 96 -7.02 1.29 3.37
N ALA A 97 -7.34 2.52 2.96
CA ALA A 97 -7.13 3.75 3.74
C ALA A 97 -8.45 4.41 4.18
N GLU A 98 -9.56 3.67 4.19
CA GLU A 98 -10.91 4.15 4.47
C GLU A 98 -10.98 4.83 5.83
N LYS A 99 -10.42 4.21 6.88
CA LYS A 99 -10.41 4.78 8.23
C LYS A 99 -9.75 6.17 8.26
N ALA A 100 -8.65 6.35 7.54
CA ALA A 100 -7.95 7.62 7.44
C ALA A 100 -8.75 8.63 6.60
N LEU A 101 -9.38 8.17 5.51
CA LEU A 101 -10.24 8.98 4.67
C LEU A 101 -11.45 9.50 5.45
N PHE A 102 -12.21 8.63 6.13
CA PHE A 102 -13.36 9.01 6.94
C PHE A 102 -12.98 9.94 8.09
N ARG A 103 -11.83 9.71 8.74
CA ARG A 103 -11.30 10.62 9.75
C ARG A 103 -11.01 12.01 9.16
N SER A 104 -10.44 12.08 7.96
CA SER A 104 -10.15 13.35 7.28
C SER A 104 -11.42 14.13 6.92
N LEU A 105 -12.47 13.44 6.48
CA LEU A 105 -13.78 14.03 6.22
C LEU A 105 -14.42 14.59 7.49
N ARG A 106 -14.30 13.90 8.62
CA ARG A 106 -14.85 14.36 9.91
C ARG A 106 -14.08 15.53 10.52
N THR A 107 -12.74 15.50 10.41
CA THR A 107 -11.85 16.47 11.08
C THR A 107 -11.42 17.63 10.19
N GLY A 108 -11.68 17.56 8.88
CA GLY A 108 -11.16 18.52 7.89
C GLY A 108 -9.65 18.42 7.68
N SER A 109 -9.00 17.35 8.16
CA SER A 109 -7.57 17.12 7.93
C SER A 109 -7.28 16.72 6.47
N ARG A 110 -6.01 16.75 6.05
CA ARG A 110 -5.62 16.41 4.67
C ARG A 110 -5.98 14.93 4.39
N PRO A 111 -6.75 14.61 3.33
CA PRO A 111 -7.13 13.23 3.02
C PRO A 111 -5.92 12.39 2.59
N PRO A 112 -5.98 11.06 2.78
CA PRO A 112 -4.93 10.16 2.30
C PRO A 112 -4.83 10.22 0.77
N LYS A 113 -3.61 10.16 0.24
CA LYS A 113 -3.36 10.21 -1.22
C LYS A 113 -3.50 8.85 -1.89
N HIS A 114 -3.32 7.77 -1.13
CA HIS A 114 -3.30 6.41 -1.63
C HIS A 114 -3.60 5.44 -0.48
N GLY A 115 -4.15 4.28 -0.81
CA GLY A 115 -4.33 3.15 0.09
C GLY A 115 -3.27 2.07 -0.14
N VAL A 116 -3.70 0.81 -0.23
CA VAL A 116 -2.81 -0.35 -0.40
C VAL A 116 -1.97 -0.31 -1.68
N ILE A 117 -2.43 0.41 -2.71
CA ILE A 117 -1.68 0.61 -3.96
C ILE A 117 -0.31 1.28 -3.74
N PHE A 118 -0.05 1.86 -2.57
CA PHE A 118 1.27 2.38 -2.17
C PHE A 118 2.39 1.35 -2.26
N GLN A 119 2.07 0.07 -2.09
CA GLN A 119 3.03 -1.04 -2.18
C GLN A 119 3.56 -1.25 -3.61
N HIS A 120 2.88 -0.68 -4.62
CA HIS A 120 3.33 -0.77 -6.00
C HIS A 120 4.66 -0.03 -6.20
N ARG A 121 5.62 -0.67 -6.89
CA ARG A 121 6.99 -0.17 -7.12
C ARG A 121 7.02 1.30 -7.57
N PHE A 122 6.28 1.63 -8.65
CA PHE A 122 6.26 3.00 -9.19
C PHE A 122 5.79 4.05 -8.19
N LEU A 123 4.89 3.69 -7.27
CA LEU A 123 4.35 4.62 -6.30
C LEU A 123 5.26 4.73 -5.07
N HIS A 124 5.81 3.60 -4.60
CA HIS A 124 6.74 3.55 -3.48
C HIS A 124 8.02 4.36 -3.76
N GLU A 125 8.62 4.16 -4.94
CA GLU A 125 9.84 4.86 -5.38
C GLU A 125 9.60 6.34 -5.74
N SER A 126 8.35 6.75 -5.95
CA SER A 126 8.04 8.13 -6.37
C SER A 126 8.22 9.14 -5.24
N LYS A 127 8.66 10.36 -5.61
CA LYS A 127 8.82 11.49 -4.68
C LYS A 127 7.47 11.91 -4.10
N ARG A 128 7.44 12.40 -2.85
CA ARG A 128 6.20 12.69 -2.08
C ARG A 128 5.18 13.59 -2.79
N TRP A 129 5.64 14.54 -3.61
CA TRP A 129 4.77 15.45 -4.38
C TRP A 129 4.24 14.81 -5.68
N GLN A 130 4.89 13.78 -6.21
CA GLN A 130 4.48 13.03 -7.40
C GLN A 130 3.52 11.88 -7.06
N ARG A 131 3.64 11.30 -5.85
CA ARG A 131 2.85 10.13 -5.40
C ARG A 131 1.36 10.25 -5.67
N GLY A 132 0.74 11.40 -5.40
CA GLY A 132 -0.70 11.59 -5.64
C GLY A 132 -1.10 11.52 -7.12
N LYS A 133 -0.21 11.93 -8.04
CA LYS A 133 -0.46 11.84 -9.48
C LYS A 133 -0.26 10.42 -9.99
N VAL A 134 0.83 9.78 -9.57
CA VAL A 134 1.12 8.37 -9.89
C VAL A 134 0.03 7.45 -9.37
N ALA A 135 -0.44 7.65 -8.14
CA ALA A 135 -1.54 6.88 -7.54
C ALA A 135 -2.83 6.96 -8.37
N ARG A 136 -3.16 8.14 -8.91
CA ARG A 136 -4.36 8.32 -9.74
C ARG A 136 -4.25 7.58 -11.06
N VAL A 137 -3.09 7.66 -11.73
CA VAL A 137 -2.86 6.93 -12.99
C VAL A 137 -2.89 5.42 -12.76
N LEU A 138 -2.22 4.95 -11.71
CA LEU A 138 -2.18 3.54 -11.34
C LEU A 138 -3.59 3.02 -11.04
N ALA A 139 -4.36 3.71 -10.20
CA ALA A 139 -5.73 3.31 -9.87
C ALA A 139 -6.65 3.30 -11.11
N GLY A 140 -6.47 4.24 -12.04
CA GLY A 140 -7.19 4.26 -13.30
C GLY A 140 -6.89 3.03 -14.17
N LYS A 141 -5.61 2.66 -14.30
CA LYS A 141 -5.21 1.46 -15.06
C LYS A 141 -5.66 0.16 -14.39
N ILE A 142 -5.61 0.09 -13.06
CA ILE A 142 -6.18 -1.02 -12.27
C ILE A 142 -7.69 -1.15 -12.52
N ALA A 143 -8.44 -0.05 -12.50
CA ALA A 143 -9.88 -0.08 -12.73
C ALA A 143 -10.23 -0.61 -14.14
N ILE A 144 -9.44 -0.24 -15.15
CA ILE A 144 -9.61 -0.72 -16.52
C ILE A 144 -9.30 -2.22 -16.59
N ALA A 145 -8.18 -2.66 -16.03
CA ALA A 145 -7.79 -4.07 -16.01
C ALA A 145 -8.85 -4.94 -15.30
N ALA A 146 -9.28 -4.54 -14.10
CA ALA A 146 -10.29 -5.28 -13.34
C ALA A 146 -11.63 -5.41 -14.10
N ARG A 147 -12.02 -4.41 -14.90
CA ARG A 147 -13.21 -4.50 -15.76
C ARG A 147 -13.03 -5.44 -16.93
N ILE A 148 -11.86 -5.44 -17.56
CA ILE A 148 -11.57 -6.35 -18.68
C ILE A 148 -11.57 -7.80 -18.17
N ASP A 149 -10.90 -8.05 -17.04
CA ASP A 149 -10.87 -9.37 -16.39
C ASP A 149 -12.27 -9.83 -15.98
N ALA A 150 -13.11 -8.95 -15.42
CA ALA A 150 -14.46 -9.32 -14.98
C ALA A 150 -15.48 -9.54 -16.10
N TYR A 151 -15.33 -8.87 -17.26
CA TYR A 151 -16.41 -8.81 -18.27
C TYR A 151 -16.02 -9.24 -19.68
N SER A 152 -14.75 -9.11 -20.08
CA SER A 152 -14.35 -9.34 -21.48
C SER A 152 -13.46 -10.56 -21.69
N GLY A 153 -12.70 -11.00 -20.67
CA GLY A 153 -11.76 -12.13 -20.78
C GLY A 153 -10.60 -11.94 -21.77
N ARG A 154 -10.49 -10.78 -22.43
CA ARG A 154 -9.40 -10.48 -23.38
C ARG A 154 -8.13 -10.06 -22.63
N TYR A 155 -6.98 -10.55 -23.08
CA TYR A 155 -5.70 -10.09 -22.54
C TYR A 155 -5.25 -8.78 -23.20
N MET A 156 -5.03 -7.77 -22.37
CA MET A 156 -4.55 -6.42 -22.67
C MET A 156 -3.47 -5.95 -21.67
N GLY A 157 -2.97 -6.85 -20.82
CA GLY A 157 -2.06 -6.54 -19.71
C GLY A 157 -0.81 -5.78 -20.15
N ASP A 158 -0.14 -6.24 -21.21
CA ASP A 158 1.10 -5.63 -21.71
C ASP A 158 0.90 -4.21 -22.24
N ARG A 159 -0.26 -3.94 -22.86
CA ARG A 159 -0.61 -2.61 -23.33
C ARG A 159 -0.88 -1.69 -22.15
N LEU A 160 -1.68 -2.14 -21.19
CA LEU A 160 -2.01 -1.35 -19.99
C LEU A 160 -0.77 -1.03 -19.15
N ARG A 161 0.15 -1.98 -19.06
CA ARG A 161 1.45 -1.81 -18.38
C ARG A 161 2.33 -0.78 -19.10
N ARG A 162 2.47 -0.86 -20.42
CA ARG A 162 3.23 0.13 -21.20
C ARG A 162 2.66 1.54 -21.04
N ASP A 163 1.33 1.68 -21.16
CA ASP A 163 0.68 2.98 -20.97
C ASP A 163 0.91 3.53 -19.55
N LEU A 164 0.92 2.67 -18.53
CA LEU A 164 1.21 3.06 -17.15
C LEU A 164 2.65 3.56 -17.01
N GLU A 165 3.62 2.81 -17.54
CA GLU A 165 5.04 3.15 -17.51
C GLU A 165 5.31 4.50 -18.17
N GLU A 166 4.75 4.72 -19.37
CA GLU A 166 4.86 5.98 -20.11
C GLU A 166 4.28 7.16 -19.30
N LYS A 167 3.06 7.01 -18.76
CA LYS A 167 2.42 8.07 -17.97
C LYS A 167 3.17 8.37 -16.68
N VAL A 168 3.75 7.36 -16.02
CA VAL A 168 4.58 7.56 -14.83
C VAL A 168 5.86 8.31 -15.19
N LYS A 169 6.50 7.98 -16.31
CA LYS A 169 7.68 8.69 -16.81
C LYS A 169 7.35 10.16 -17.10
N GLU A 170 6.26 10.43 -17.83
CA GLU A 170 5.77 11.78 -18.12
C GLU A 170 5.57 12.60 -16.83
N ILE A 171 4.97 12.00 -15.79
CA ILE A 171 4.78 12.66 -14.49
C ILE A 171 6.11 12.99 -13.81
N LYS A 172 7.09 12.09 -13.89
CA LYS A 172 8.41 12.30 -13.27
C LYS A 172 9.14 13.45 -13.94
N GLU A 173 9.09 13.53 -15.26
CA GLU A 173 9.73 14.57 -16.08
C GLU A 173 9.04 15.92 -15.94
N LYS A 174 7.70 15.96 -15.97
CA LYS A 174 6.91 17.20 -15.90
C LYS A 174 6.89 17.84 -14.52
N TYR A 175 7.13 17.06 -13.46
CA TYR A 175 7.08 17.55 -12.07
C TYR A 175 8.37 17.25 -11.29
N PRO A 176 9.53 17.76 -11.73
CA PRO A 176 10.82 17.44 -11.12
C PRO A 176 10.98 18.10 -9.75
N LYS A 177 10.33 19.25 -9.53
CA LYS A 177 10.35 20.03 -8.29
C LYS A 177 8.97 20.01 -7.61
N PRO A 178 8.92 20.10 -6.26
CA PRO A 178 7.65 20.24 -5.55
C PRO A 178 6.96 21.54 -5.96
N ARG A 179 5.65 21.48 -6.20
CA ARG A 179 4.84 22.68 -6.44
C ARG A 179 4.88 23.53 -5.16
N ARG A 180 5.21 24.82 -5.27
CA ARG A 180 5.14 25.75 -4.12
C ARG A 180 3.72 25.68 -3.56
N GLU A 181 3.57 25.31 -2.28
CA GLU A 181 2.27 25.32 -1.61
C GLU A 181 1.84 26.78 -1.49
N THR A 182 0.94 27.26 -2.35
CA THR A 182 0.19 28.49 -2.07
C THR A 182 -0.66 28.19 -0.83
N LYS A 183 -0.25 28.74 0.31
CA LYS A 183 -1.06 28.69 1.54
C LYS A 183 -2.39 29.36 1.23
N VAL A 184 -3.42 28.57 0.95
CA VAL A 184 -4.80 29.07 0.93
C VAL A 184 -5.07 29.53 2.35
N LYS A 185 -5.14 30.85 2.57
CA LYS A 185 -5.53 31.41 3.87
C LYS A 185 -6.93 30.89 4.16
N VAL A 186 -7.04 29.89 5.04
CA VAL A 186 -8.33 29.47 5.57
C VAL A 186 -8.87 30.67 6.33
N ARG A 187 -9.83 31.37 5.74
CA ARG A 187 -10.51 32.52 6.35
C ARG A 187 -11.12 31.99 7.65
N ALA A 188 -10.60 32.43 8.80
CA ALA A 188 -11.13 32.04 10.09
C ALA A 188 -12.62 32.40 10.12
N LYS A 189 -13.52 31.40 10.07
CA LYS A 189 -14.94 31.63 10.28
C LYS A 189 -15.08 32.18 11.69
N GLY A 190 -15.55 33.43 11.77
CA GLY A 190 -15.73 34.17 13.03
C GLY A 190 -16.43 33.30 14.06
N ARG A 191 -15.77 33.12 15.20
CA ARG A 191 -16.32 32.50 16.39
C ARG A 191 -17.48 33.39 16.83
N ARG A 192 -18.72 33.03 16.47
CA ARG A 192 -19.93 33.70 16.97
C ARG A 192 -19.87 33.64 18.50
N ARG A 193 -19.52 34.76 19.14
CA ARG A 193 -19.63 34.94 20.58
C ARG A 193 -21.09 34.69 20.93
N ARG A 194 -21.40 33.57 21.60
CA ARG A 194 -22.68 33.41 22.30
C ARG A 194 -22.67 34.47 23.40
N THR A 195 -23.44 35.54 23.20
CA THR A 195 -23.74 36.51 24.23
C THR A 195 -24.52 35.79 25.32
N ALA A 196 -23.94 35.77 26.53
CA ALA A 196 -24.65 35.38 27.74
C ALA A 196 -25.67 36.49 28.05
N GLY A 197 -26.88 36.36 27.50
CA GLY A 197 -28.03 37.19 27.85
C GLY A 197 -28.81 36.49 28.95
N GLY A 198 -28.71 37.00 30.18
CA GLY A 198 -29.51 36.55 31.30
C GLY A 198 -30.99 36.84 31.10
N ARG A 199 -31.83 36.01 31.72
CA ARG A 199 -33.15 36.40 32.20
C ARG A 199 -33.52 35.54 33.39
N SER A 200 -33.45 36.16 34.57
CA SER A 200 -34.13 35.72 35.77
C SER A 200 -35.60 35.44 35.47
N HIS A 201 -36.12 34.32 35.95
CA HIS A 201 -37.54 34.20 36.30
C HIS A 201 -37.62 33.93 37.81
N LYS A 202 -38.09 34.96 38.50
CA LYS A 202 -38.55 34.95 39.89
C LYS A 202 -39.89 34.21 39.97
N ARG A 203 -40.04 33.42 41.04
CA ARG A 203 -41.25 33.15 41.86
C ARG A 203 -42.42 32.45 41.14
N GLY A 204 -43.18 31.54 41.74
CA GLY A 204 -43.33 31.07 43.11
C GLY A 204 -44.59 30.19 43.16
N GLY A 205 -44.83 29.52 44.28
CA GLY A 205 -45.99 28.65 44.52
C GLY A 205 -45.57 27.37 45.21
#